data_AF-A0A379W569-F1
#
_entry.id   AF-A0A379W569-F1
#
_cell.length_a   1.000
_cell.length_b   1.000
_cell.length_c   1.000
_cell.angle_alpha   90.00
_cell.angle_beta   90.00
_cell.angle_gamma   90.00
#
_symmetry.space_group_name_H-M   'P 1'
#
loop_
_entity.id
_entity.type
_entity.pdbx_description
1 polymer ?
#
loop_
_entity_poly.entity_id
_entity_poly.type
_entity_poly.pdbx_seq_one_letter_code
_entity_poly.pdbx_strand_id
1 'polypeptide(L)'
;MQTTSTSSPAFFLSHNPTLWPTIFSQLSTQPEIFEDEDEDEYGLQDVLDCSGGDLGNNELAQAFLQVLRGEGFIHLVDWKGEDEEGELANFAADRFYELTKNLTDSEELRNLLVEITQEDEISDVCEAGDRYLDEIFERIQTELNKRGFQIFDLNEGSDTYNVVVLPMSEYKKIEDFNTPWLEVQDFLS
;
A
#
# COMPACT_ATOMS: atom_id res chain seq x y z
N MET A 1 -6.16 -29.54 -5.95
CA MET A 1 -6.63 -28.62 -4.90
C MET A 1 -5.43 -27.78 -4.52
N GLN A 2 -5.32 -26.58 -5.08
CA GLN A 2 -4.38 -25.59 -4.56
C GLN A 2 -4.88 -25.22 -3.17
N THR A 3 -4.05 -25.47 -2.17
CA THR A 3 -4.22 -24.91 -0.84
C THR A 3 -4.10 -23.40 -0.99
N THR A 4 -5.22 -22.69 -0.96
CA THR A 4 -5.23 -21.25 -0.74
C THR A 4 -4.44 -21.01 0.55
N SER A 5 -3.29 -20.33 0.44
CA SER A 5 -2.50 -19.95 1.60
C SER A 5 -3.42 -19.24 2.59
N THR A 6 -3.33 -19.59 3.88
CA THR A 6 -4.15 -19.00 4.96
C THR A 6 -3.77 -17.56 5.28
N SER A 7 -2.96 -16.91 4.45
CA SER A 7 -2.62 -15.49 4.48
C SER A 7 -3.85 -14.68 4.06
N SER A 8 -4.88 -14.68 4.91
CA SER A 8 -6.04 -13.81 4.73
C SER A 8 -5.56 -12.35 4.78
N PRO A 9 -6.12 -11.46 3.94
CA PRO A 9 -5.84 -10.01 4.00
C PRO A 9 -6.10 -9.39 5.39
N ALA A 10 -6.81 -10.11 6.27
CA ALA A 10 -6.94 -9.83 7.71
C ALA A 10 -5.61 -9.65 8.45
N PHE A 11 -4.47 -10.04 7.85
CA PHE A 11 -3.15 -9.74 8.38
C PHE A 11 -2.92 -8.23 8.61
N PHE A 12 -3.25 -7.40 7.62
CA PHE A 12 -3.10 -5.94 7.72
C PHE A 12 -3.97 -5.36 8.83
N LEU A 13 -5.18 -5.88 8.95
CA LEU A 13 -6.18 -5.43 9.92
C LEU A 13 -6.10 -6.19 11.26
N SER A 14 -4.95 -6.77 11.61
CA SER A 14 -4.82 -7.53 12.86
C SER A 14 -5.15 -6.73 14.13
N HIS A 15 -5.01 -5.41 14.08
CA HIS A 15 -5.37 -4.49 15.16
C HIS A 15 -6.89 -4.22 15.24
N ASN A 16 -7.61 -4.40 14.12
CA ASN A 16 -9.07 -4.28 14.04
C ASN A 16 -9.64 -5.38 13.11
N PRO A 17 -9.63 -6.66 13.55
CA PRO A 17 -9.93 -7.79 12.68
C PRO A 17 -11.39 -7.84 12.22
N THR A 18 -12.26 -7.04 12.82
CA THR A 18 -13.69 -6.93 12.48
C THR A 18 -13.98 -5.84 11.45
N LEU A 19 -13.02 -4.96 11.13
CA LEU A 19 -13.25 -3.84 10.23
C LEU A 19 -13.72 -4.29 8.85
N TRP A 20 -12.89 -5.06 8.14
CA TRP A 20 -13.25 -5.54 6.81
C TRP A 20 -14.52 -6.40 6.79
N PRO A 21 -14.73 -7.38 7.70
CA PRO A 21 -16.01 -8.10 7.76
C PRO A 21 -17.23 -7.20 7.96
N THR A 22 -17.09 -6.10 8.71
CA THR A 22 -18.17 -5.14 8.94
C THR A 22 -18.48 -4.35 7.68
N ILE A 23 -17.45 -3.77 7.04
CA ILE A 23 -17.56 -3.03 5.78
C ILE A 23 -18.12 -3.92 4.67
N PHE A 24 -17.58 -5.14 4.52
CA PHE A 24 -18.08 -6.13 3.56
C PHE A 24 -19.56 -6.45 3.77
N SER A 25 -20.00 -6.59 5.03
CA SER A 25 -21.40 -6.79 5.36
C SER A 25 -22.26 -5.58 4.98
N GLN A 26 -21.78 -4.36 5.22
CA GLN A 26 -22.48 -3.12 4.86
C GLN A 26 -22.60 -3.00 3.34
N LEU A 27 -21.51 -3.16 2.58
CA LEU A 27 -21.51 -3.19 1.12
C LEU A 27 -22.54 -4.19 0.54
N SER A 28 -22.70 -5.34 1.19
CA SER A 28 -23.61 -6.40 0.74
C SER A 28 -25.07 -6.18 1.14
N THR A 29 -25.36 -5.34 2.13
CA THR A 29 -26.71 -5.27 2.74
C THR A 29 -27.31 -3.88 2.77
N GLN A 30 -26.48 -2.84 2.80
CA GLN A 30 -26.82 -1.42 2.92
C GLN A 30 -25.78 -0.56 2.17
N PRO A 31 -25.59 -0.76 0.85
CA PRO A 31 -24.60 0.00 0.07
C PRO A 31 -24.90 1.51 0.04
N GLU A 32 -26.16 1.91 0.25
CA GLU A 32 -26.59 3.31 0.28
C GLU A 32 -25.93 4.17 1.36
N ILE A 33 -25.34 3.54 2.39
CA ILE A 33 -24.57 4.24 3.43
C ILE A 33 -23.35 4.95 2.84
N PHE A 34 -22.75 4.38 1.80
CA PHE A 34 -21.56 4.95 1.17
C PHE A 34 -21.91 6.06 0.16
N GLU A 35 -23.19 6.31 -0.14
CA GLU A 35 -23.60 7.43 -1.00
C GLU A 35 -23.47 8.79 -0.29
N ASP A 36 -23.38 8.80 1.04
CA ASP A 36 -23.18 10.02 1.83
C ASP A 36 -21.68 10.23 2.07
N GLU A 37 -21.11 11.32 1.52
CA GLU A 37 -19.70 11.69 1.70
C GLU A 37 -19.30 11.83 3.18
N ASP A 38 -20.24 12.17 4.08
CA ASP A 38 -19.98 12.27 5.52
C ASP A 38 -19.91 10.88 6.20
N GLU A 39 -20.48 9.84 5.57
CA GLU A 39 -20.48 8.45 6.08
C GLU A 39 -19.48 7.54 5.33
N ASP A 40 -19.07 7.91 4.10
CA ASP A 40 -18.09 7.18 3.30
C ASP A 40 -16.64 7.51 3.69
N GLU A 41 -16.24 7.07 4.88
CA GLU A 41 -14.90 7.28 5.44
C GLU A 41 -13.76 6.80 4.52
N TYR A 42 -14.02 5.80 3.67
CA TYR A 42 -13.00 5.12 2.87
C TYR A 42 -13.11 5.38 1.36
N GLY A 43 -14.05 6.19 0.89
CA GLY A 43 -14.23 6.44 -0.54
C GLY A 43 -14.73 5.22 -1.31
N LEU A 44 -15.60 4.41 -0.71
CA LEU A 44 -16.18 3.21 -1.32
C LEU A 44 -17.28 3.53 -2.34
N GLN A 45 -17.82 4.76 -2.33
CA GLN A 45 -18.77 5.22 -3.34
C GLN A 45 -18.21 5.07 -4.75
N ASP A 46 -16.94 5.43 -4.95
CA ASP A 46 -16.29 5.32 -6.26
C ASP A 46 -16.27 3.87 -6.77
N VAL A 47 -16.05 2.91 -5.86
CA VAL A 47 -16.06 1.47 -6.20
C VAL A 47 -17.48 1.02 -6.55
N LEU A 48 -18.49 1.48 -5.81
CA LEU A 48 -19.90 1.17 -6.09
C LEU A 48 -20.36 1.76 -7.42
N ASP A 49 -20.00 3.01 -7.72
CA ASP A 49 -20.37 3.70 -8.96
C ASP A 49 -19.70 3.06 -10.18
N CYS A 50 -18.42 2.68 -10.06
CA CYS A 50 -17.70 2.01 -11.14
C CYS A 50 -18.22 0.59 -11.41
N SER A 51 -18.63 -0.13 -10.36
CA SER A 51 -19.16 -1.48 -10.46
C SER A 51 -20.65 -1.53 -10.85
N GLY A 52 -21.36 -0.40 -10.76
CA GLY A 52 -22.82 -0.37 -10.85
C GLY A 52 -23.50 -1.16 -9.73
N GLY A 53 -22.82 -1.31 -8.58
CA GLY A 53 -23.26 -2.09 -7.42
C GLY A 53 -23.05 -3.61 -7.52
N ASP A 54 -22.43 -4.12 -8.60
CA ASP A 54 -22.08 -5.55 -8.72
C ASP A 54 -20.65 -5.80 -8.19
N LEU A 55 -20.56 -6.11 -6.90
CA LEU A 55 -19.29 -6.33 -6.21
C LEU A 55 -18.74 -7.74 -6.43
N GLY A 56 -18.11 -7.95 -7.58
CA GLY A 56 -17.28 -9.12 -7.87
C GLY A 56 -15.98 -9.11 -7.04
N ASN A 57 -15.18 -10.18 -7.18
CA ASN A 57 -13.94 -10.30 -6.41
C ASN A 57 -12.91 -9.20 -6.72
N ASN A 58 -12.95 -8.63 -7.93
CA ASN A 58 -12.09 -7.53 -8.33
C ASN A 58 -12.48 -6.23 -7.62
N GLU A 59 -13.77 -5.91 -7.63
CA GLU A 59 -14.34 -4.72 -6.99
C GLU A 59 -14.20 -4.81 -5.47
N LEU A 60 -14.32 -6.02 -4.90
CA LEU A 60 -14.03 -6.26 -3.49
C LEU A 60 -12.55 -6.11 -3.14
N ALA A 61 -11.63 -6.42 -4.05
CA ALA A 61 -10.20 -6.17 -3.83
C ALA A 61 -9.90 -4.67 -3.83
N GLN A 62 -10.48 -3.91 -4.77
CA GLN A 62 -10.41 -2.45 -4.82
C GLN A 62 -10.97 -1.80 -3.54
N ALA A 63 -12.17 -2.21 -3.11
CA ALA A 63 -12.76 -1.76 -1.86
C ALA A 63 -11.86 -2.08 -0.65
N PHE A 64 -11.24 -3.26 -0.64
CA PHE A 64 -10.31 -3.63 0.43
C PHE A 64 -9.06 -2.74 0.45
N LEU A 65 -8.50 -2.40 -0.72
CA LEU A 65 -7.36 -1.49 -0.83
C LEU A 65 -7.72 -0.07 -0.36
N GLN A 66 -8.91 0.43 -0.70
CA GLN A 66 -9.40 1.72 -0.19
C GLN A 66 -9.46 1.74 1.35
N VAL A 67 -9.96 0.66 1.95
CA VAL A 67 -9.96 0.51 3.42
C VAL A 67 -8.53 0.49 3.97
N LEU A 68 -7.61 -0.26 3.36
CA LEU A 68 -6.22 -0.27 3.81
C LEU A 68 -5.55 1.11 3.71
N ARG A 69 -5.92 1.90 2.69
CA ARG A 69 -5.41 3.25 2.49
C ARG A 69 -5.95 4.21 3.54
N GLY A 70 -7.26 4.19 3.81
CA GLY A 70 -7.86 5.03 4.86
C GLY A 70 -7.32 4.69 6.26
N GLU A 71 -6.98 3.42 6.50
CA GLU A 71 -6.30 3.01 7.74
C GLU A 71 -4.78 3.30 7.75
N GLY A 72 -4.22 3.88 6.68
CA GLY A 72 -2.81 4.24 6.56
C GLY A 72 -1.84 3.06 6.42
N PHE A 73 -2.33 1.87 6.07
CA PHE A 73 -1.47 0.68 5.89
C PHE A 73 -0.76 0.65 4.55
N ILE A 74 -1.36 1.28 3.53
CA ILE A 74 -0.82 1.37 2.18
C ILE A 74 -0.87 2.82 1.70
N HIS A 75 -0.02 3.15 0.74
CA HIS A 75 0.01 4.47 0.10
C HIS A 75 -0.12 4.34 -1.41
N LEU A 76 -0.93 5.19 -2.04
CA LEU A 76 -1.12 5.15 -3.50
C LEU A 76 -0.15 6.10 -4.18
N VAL A 77 0.53 5.65 -5.23
CA VAL A 77 1.38 6.49 -6.07
C VAL A 77 1.08 6.23 -7.56
N ASP A 78 0.90 7.28 -8.35
CA ASP A 78 0.75 7.18 -9.82
C ASP A 78 2.08 6.77 -10.46
N TRP A 79 2.05 5.95 -11.50
CA TRP A 79 3.27 5.54 -12.21
C TRP A 79 4.16 6.70 -12.71
N LYS A 80 3.61 7.90 -12.84
CA LYS A 80 4.33 9.11 -13.26
C LYS A 80 5.23 9.69 -12.18
N GLY A 81 4.97 9.42 -10.90
CA GLY A 81 5.71 10.03 -9.80
C GLY A 81 4.87 10.24 -8.54
N GLU A 82 5.55 10.72 -7.49
CA GLU A 82 4.93 11.19 -6.25
C GLU A 82 4.06 12.44 -6.52
N ASP A 83 3.02 12.63 -5.71
CA ASP A 83 2.22 13.85 -5.71
C ASP A 83 2.97 15.00 -5.02
N GLU A 84 3.78 14.67 -4.00
CA GLU A 84 4.63 15.59 -3.26
C GLU A 84 6.05 15.01 -3.08
N GLU A 85 7.08 15.84 -3.19
CA GLU A 85 8.47 15.39 -3.02
C GLU A 85 8.70 14.74 -1.64
N GLY A 86 9.19 13.50 -1.65
CA GLY A 86 9.48 12.75 -0.43
C GLY A 86 8.25 12.11 0.21
N GLU A 87 7.12 12.06 -0.48
CA GLU A 87 5.90 11.39 -0.05
C GLU A 87 6.16 9.91 0.35
N LEU A 88 6.83 9.14 -0.51
CA LEU A 88 7.18 7.74 -0.25
C LEU A 88 8.18 7.60 0.89
N ALA A 89 9.15 8.52 0.97
CA ALA A 89 10.12 8.56 2.06
C ALA A 89 9.44 8.77 3.42
N ASN A 90 8.48 9.70 3.47
CA ASN A 90 7.68 9.97 4.66
C ASN A 90 6.81 8.77 5.03
N PHE A 91 6.05 8.24 4.06
CA PHE A 91 5.21 7.05 4.27
C PHE A 91 6.02 5.88 4.83
N ALA A 92 7.17 5.56 4.23
CA ALA A 92 8.01 4.46 4.68
C ALA A 92 8.51 4.65 6.12
N ALA A 93 8.90 5.88 6.48
CA ALA A 93 9.35 6.20 7.83
C ALA A 93 8.22 6.20 8.87
N ASP A 94 7.01 6.64 8.48
CA ASP A 94 5.80 6.60 9.31
C ASP A 94 5.38 5.15 9.57
N ARG A 95 5.33 4.31 8.55
CA ARG A 95 5.07 2.87 8.69
C ARG A 95 6.10 2.19 9.58
N PHE A 96 7.38 2.51 9.40
CA PHE A 96 8.45 2.01 10.26
C PHE A 96 8.22 2.44 11.73
N TYR A 97 7.88 3.70 11.99
CA TYR A 97 7.52 4.16 13.34
C TYR A 97 6.33 3.40 13.90
N GLU A 98 5.28 3.21 13.11
CA GLU A 98 4.07 2.57 13.58
C GLU A 98 4.31 1.12 13.99
N LEU A 99 5.20 0.42 13.28
CA LEU A 99 5.51 -0.99 13.51
C LEU A 99 6.54 -1.21 14.62
N THR A 100 7.44 -0.24 14.86
CA THR A 100 8.51 -0.36 15.88
C THR A 100 8.21 0.43 17.16
N LYS A 101 7.38 1.46 17.06
CA LYS A 101 7.16 2.52 18.05
C LYS A 101 8.45 3.21 18.52
N ASN A 102 9.50 3.21 17.70
CA ASN A 102 10.77 3.91 17.99
C ASN A 102 10.85 5.23 17.22
N LEU A 103 10.63 6.34 17.93
CA LEU A 103 10.64 7.68 17.34
C LEU A 103 12.02 8.07 16.81
N THR A 104 13.09 7.83 17.58
CA THR A 104 14.45 8.25 17.20
C THR A 104 14.90 7.57 15.90
N ASP A 105 14.76 6.24 15.83
CA ASP A 105 15.17 5.51 14.63
C ASP A 105 14.31 5.87 13.41
N SER A 106 13.01 6.19 13.62
CA SER A 106 12.13 6.64 12.54
C SER A 106 12.49 8.04 12.04
N GLU A 107 12.79 8.99 12.92
CA GLU A 107 13.24 10.34 12.51
C GLU A 107 14.58 10.27 11.77
N GLU A 108 15.52 9.44 12.23
CA GLU A 108 16.78 9.18 11.53
C GLU A 108 16.54 8.57 10.15
N LEU A 109 15.65 7.56 10.05
CA LEU A 109 15.28 6.97 8.77
C LEU A 109 14.60 7.98 7.85
N ARG A 110 13.65 8.78 8.35
CA ARG A 110 12.94 9.80 7.56
C ARG A 110 13.90 10.79 6.94
N ASN A 111 14.78 11.37 7.76
CA ASN A 111 15.75 12.36 7.28
C ASN A 111 16.66 11.76 6.20
N LEU A 112 17.12 10.53 6.40
CA LEU A 112 17.94 9.83 5.43
C LEU A 112 17.16 9.54 4.13
N LEU A 113 15.95 9.00 4.22
CA LEU A 113 15.14 8.67 3.04
C LEU A 113 14.83 9.94 2.24
N VAL A 114 14.37 11.01 2.90
CA VAL A 114 14.10 12.29 2.25
C VAL A 114 15.36 12.85 1.59
N GLU A 115 16.53 12.78 2.24
CA GLU A 115 17.80 13.24 1.66
C GLU A 115 18.18 12.45 0.41
N ILE A 116 18.05 11.13 0.41
CA ILE A 116 18.47 10.31 -0.72
C ILE A 116 17.43 10.21 -1.84
N THR A 117 16.20 10.69 -1.64
CA THR A 117 15.14 10.65 -2.67
C THR A 117 14.74 12.03 -3.18
N GLN A 118 15.53 13.08 -2.90
CA GLN A 118 15.26 14.42 -3.43
C GLN A 118 15.32 14.43 -4.96
N GLU A 119 14.53 15.31 -5.58
CA GLU A 119 14.44 15.39 -7.04
C GLU A 119 15.81 15.61 -7.68
N ASP A 120 16.67 16.43 -7.08
CA ASP A 120 18.02 16.68 -7.58
C ASP A 120 18.91 15.43 -7.52
N GLU A 121 18.92 14.74 -6.39
CA GLU A 121 19.65 13.48 -6.17
C GLU A 121 19.20 12.33 -7.09
N ILE A 122 17.92 12.30 -7.47
CA ILE A 122 17.40 11.33 -8.44
C ILE A 122 17.72 11.78 -9.87
N SER A 123 17.59 13.07 -10.18
CA SER A 123 17.87 13.61 -11.52
C SER A 123 19.33 13.46 -11.95
N ASP A 124 20.26 13.42 -10.99
CA ASP A 124 21.69 13.22 -11.24
C ASP A 124 22.03 11.79 -11.71
N VAL A 125 21.15 10.82 -11.45
CA VAL A 125 21.35 9.41 -11.83
C VAL A 125 20.39 8.92 -12.91
N CYS A 126 19.21 9.55 -13.06
CA CYS A 126 18.24 9.17 -14.08
C CYS A 126 18.56 9.78 -15.45
N GLU A 127 18.70 8.93 -16.46
CA GLU A 127 18.75 9.30 -17.86
C GLU A 127 17.34 9.52 -18.45
N ALA A 128 17.28 10.17 -19.62
CA ALA A 128 16.01 10.39 -20.31
C ALA A 128 15.37 9.07 -20.75
N GLY A 129 14.26 8.71 -20.12
CA GLY A 129 13.55 7.45 -20.34
C GLY A 129 13.59 6.49 -19.15
N ASP A 130 14.38 6.81 -18.12
CA ASP A 130 14.39 6.06 -16.88
C ASP A 130 13.08 6.25 -16.11
N ARG A 131 12.72 5.21 -15.35
CA ARG A 131 11.55 5.24 -14.48
C ARG A 131 11.99 5.85 -13.15
N TYR A 132 11.74 7.15 -13.01
CA TYR A 132 12.05 7.96 -11.82
C TYR A 132 11.70 7.25 -10.50
N LEU A 133 10.51 6.62 -10.44
CA LEU A 133 10.05 5.91 -9.26
C LEU A 133 10.86 4.64 -8.95
N ASP A 134 11.42 3.95 -9.95
CA ASP A 134 12.22 2.74 -9.72
C ASP A 134 13.46 3.08 -8.88
N GLU A 135 14.10 4.23 -9.14
CA GLU A 135 15.24 4.71 -8.35
C GLU A 135 14.83 5.06 -6.91
N ILE A 136 13.68 5.71 -6.73
CA ILE A 136 13.15 6.01 -5.38
C ILE A 136 12.89 4.72 -4.62
N PHE A 137 12.20 3.75 -5.23
CA PHE A 137 11.93 2.46 -4.60
C PHE A 137 13.22 1.72 -4.26
N GLU A 138 14.23 1.72 -5.14
CA GLU A 138 15.53 1.08 -4.88
C GLU A 138 16.22 1.67 -3.66
N ARG A 139 16.28 3.00 -3.56
CA ARG A 139 16.93 3.71 -2.45
C ARG A 139 16.19 3.46 -1.13
N ILE A 140 14.86 3.59 -1.14
CA ILE A 140 14.04 3.32 0.06
C ILE A 140 14.17 1.86 0.49
N GLN A 141 14.05 0.91 -0.44
CA GLN A 141 14.16 -0.51 -0.14
C GLN A 141 15.53 -0.86 0.43
N THR A 142 16.61 -0.28 -0.09
CA THR A 142 17.97 -0.50 0.41
C THR A 142 18.10 -0.11 1.88
N GLU A 143 17.54 1.03 2.28
CA GLU A 143 17.59 1.49 3.67
C GLU A 143 16.64 0.72 4.60
N LEU A 144 15.47 0.34 4.12
CA LEU A 144 14.53 -0.51 4.87
C LEU A 144 15.09 -1.91 5.10
N ASN A 145 15.74 -2.52 4.09
CA ASN A 145 16.35 -3.84 4.18
C ASN A 145 17.42 -3.91 5.27
N LYS A 146 18.25 -2.87 5.41
CA LYS A 146 19.25 -2.75 6.50
C LYS A 146 18.62 -2.82 7.89
N ARG A 147 17.34 -2.46 8.00
CA ARG A 147 16.54 -2.44 9.23
C ARG A 147 15.60 -3.65 9.34
N GLY A 148 15.63 -4.57 8.37
CA GLY A 148 14.81 -5.77 8.37
C GLY A 148 13.36 -5.55 7.90
N PHE A 149 13.13 -4.54 7.05
CA PHE A 149 11.84 -4.21 6.45
C PHE A 149 11.88 -4.38 4.93
N GLN A 150 10.71 -4.57 4.33
CA GLN A 150 10.49 -4.67 2.89
C GLN A 150 9.46 -3.61 2.49
N ILE A 151 9.69 -2.98 1.33
CA ILE A 151 8.71 -2.19 0.59
C ILE A 151 8.29 -2.94 -0.68
N PHE A 152 7.01 -2.97 -1.00
CA PHE A 152 6.45 -3.74 -2.13
C PHE A 152 5.08 -3.16 -2.55
N ASP A 153 4.58 -3.60 -3.70
CA ASP A 153 3.29 -3.23 -4.25
C ASP A 153 2.23 -4.32 -4.04
N LEU A 154 1.00 -3.90 -3.74
CA LEU A 154 -0.20 -4.73 -3.89
C LEU A 154 -0.88 -4.39 -5.23
N ASN A 155 -0.43 -5.08 -6.28
CA ASN A 155 -0.84 -4.80 -7.65
C ASN A 155 -2.23 -5.37 -7.95
N GLU A 156 -3.17 -4.52 -8.27
CA GLU A 156 -4.54 -4.88 -8.69
C GLU A 156 -4.76 -4.85 -10.22
N GLY A 157 -3.69 -4.69 -10.99
CA GLY A 157 -3.68 -4.61 -12.45
C GLY A 157 -3.83 -3.20 -13.02
N SER A 158 -3.77 -2.16 -12.16
CA SER A 158 -3.78 -0.75 -12.56
C SER A 158 -2.37 -0.21 -12.86
N ASP A 159 -2.29 1.02 -13.35
CA ASP A 159 -1.04 1.76 -13.55
C ASP A 159 -0.64 2.56 -12.31
N THR A 160 -1.11 2.18 -11.13
CA THR A 160 -0.78 2.82 -9.86
C THR A 160 -0.19 1.81 -8.89
N TYR A 161 0.66 2.27 -7.99
CA TYR A 161 1.28 1.45 -6.96
C TYR A 161 0.53 1.59 -5.64
N ASN A 162 0.08 0.48 -5.06
CA ASN A 162 -0.41 0.38 -3.69
C ASN A 162 0.76 -0.03 -2.79
N VAL A 163 1.58 0.96 -2.44
CA VAL A 163 2.86 0.79 -1.75
C VAL A 163 2.64 0.37 -0.30
N VAL A 164 3.38 -0.65 0.12
CA VAL A 164 3.28 -1.23 1.47
C VAL A 164 4.66 -1.35 2.08
N VAL A 165 4.78 -1.08 3.38
CA VAL A 165 6.00 -1.34 4.17
C VAL A 165 5.71 -2.29 5.33
N LEU A 166 6.45 -3.39 5.42
CA LEU A 166 6.32 -4.40 6.48
C LEU A 166 7.67 -4.91 6.98
N PRO A 167 7.74 -5.48 8.20
CA PRO A 167 8.91 -6.24 8.62
C PRO A 167 9.07 -7.46 7.70
N MET A 168 10.31 -7.82 7.38
CA MET A 168 10.64 -8.93 6.49
C MET A 168 10.02 -10.27 6.96
N SER A 169 9.84 -10.46 8.27
CA SER A 169 9.18 -11.65 8.82
C SER A 169 7.70 -11.72 8.51
N GLU A 170 7.05 -10.58 8.34
CA GLU A 170 5.63 -10.46 7.98
C GLU A 170 5.46 -10.50 6.46
N TYR A 171 6.33 -9.79 5.72
CA TYR A 171 6.39 -9.89 4.25
C TYR A 171 6.46 -11.34 3.77
N LYS A 172 7.34 -12.17 4.36
CA LYS A 172 7.46 -13.60 4.03
C LYS A 172 6.19 -14.43 4.26
N LYS A 173 5.24 -13.95 5.06
CA LYS A 173 3.95 -14.64 5.25
C LYS A 173 2.99 -14.37 4.09
N ILE A 174 3.24 -13.30 3.33
CA ILE A 174 2.40 -12.83 2.25
C ILE A 174 3.11 -12.77 0.90
N GLU A 175 4.42 -13.01 0.80
CA GLU A 175 5.18 -12.96 -0.46
C GLU A 175 4.65 -13.94 -1.54
N ASP A 176 4.04 -15.05 -1.11
CA ASP A 176 3.37 -16.01 -2.00
C ASP A 176 1.85 -15.73 -2.19
N PHE A 177 1.36 -14.60 -1.67
CA PHE A 177 -0.04 -14.20 -1.81
C PHE A 177 -0.30 -13.66 -3.21
N ASN A 178 -0.69 -14.55 -4.13
CA ASN A 178 -1.08 -14.19 -5.47
C ASN A 178 -2.50 -14.65 -5.77
N THR A 179 -3.36 -13.69 -6.10
CA THR A 179 -4.72 -13.92 -6.59
C THR A 179 -4.86 -13.32 -7.99
N PRO A 180 -5.86 -13.71 -8.79
CA PRO A 180 -6.09 -13.08 -10.09
C PRO A 180 -6.45 -11.58 -10.04
N TRP A 181 -6.64 -11.01 -8.85
CA TRP A 181 -7.12 -9.64 -8.64
C TRP A 181 -6.21 -8.82 -7.72
N LEU A 182 -5.22 -9.45 -7.09
CA LEU A 182 -4.26 -8.81 -6.20
C LEU A 182 -3.00 -9.67 -6.14
N GLU A 183 -1.89 -9.08 -6.55
CA GLU A 183 -0.56 -9.69 -6.61
C GLU A 183 0.39 -8.93 -5.69
N VAL A 184 1.25 -9.65 -4.98
CA VAL A 184 2.37 -9.04 -4.25
C VAL A 184 3.54 -8.91 -5.22
N GLN A 185 3.98 -7.68 -5.49
CA GLN A 185 5.07 -7.39 -6.42
C GLN A 185 6.21 -6.64 -5.72
N ASP A 186 7.41 -7.20 -5.81
CA ASP A 186 8.63 -6.52 -5.38
C ASP A 186 9.04 -5.47 -6.43
N PHE A 187 9.45 -4.28 -5.97
CA PHE A 187 9.91 -3.22 -6.88
C PHE A 187 11.24 -3.53 -7.57
N LEU A 188 12.05 -4.45 -7.01
CA LEU A 188 13.39 -4.79 -7.49
C LEU A 188 13.52 -6.21 -8.07
N SER A 189 12.41 -6.92 -8.30
CA SER A 189 12.41 -8.31 -8.79
C SER A 189 12.37 -8.45 -10.31
#